data_AF-A0A969PZ01-F1
#
_entry.id   AF-A0A969PZ01-F1
#
_cell.length_a   1.000
_cell.length_b   1.000
_cell.length_c   1.000
_cell.angle_alpha   90.00
_cell.angle_beta   90.00
_cell.angle_gamma   90.00
#
_symmetry.space_group_name_H-M   'P 1'
#
loop_
_entity.id
_entity.type
_entity.pdbx_description
1 polymer ?
#
loop_
_entity_poly.entity_id
_entity_poly.type
_entity_poly.pdbx_seq_one_letter_code
_entity_poly.pdbx_strand_id
1 'polypeptide(L)'
;MRNGLRNCFSQVAEELNLTPSMLSYNQQKLVSRVTDCTQKRFPTIIVQDVSLLSPLRLPEEIQKRINEQFAAQQAAQTAEANRRQVEAEAAANVAKAKGEAQVTIEKARAEAEANRLKAVSITSQLLELEKLEVERERIQKWNGQQAAPVIQTPNVQLGSNKIESQP
;
A
#
# COMPACT_ATOMS: atom_id res chain seq x y z
N MET A 1 1.58 59.54 29.09
CA MET A 1 1.81 58.44 28.12
C MET A 1 2.18 57.11 28.78
N ARG A 2 3.24 57.03 29.61
CA ARG A 2 3.71 55.78 30.26
C ARG A 2 2.63 54.94 30.96
N ASN A 3 1.76 55.57 31.75
CA ASN A 3 0.68 54.85 32.45
C ASN A 3 -0.38 54.29 31.49
N GLY A 4 -0.67 55.00 30.39
CA GLY A 4 -1.59 54.52 29.36
C GLY A 4 -1.03 53.30 28.61
N LEU A 5 0.27 53.33 28.27
CA LEU A 5 0.97 52.20 27.66
C LEU A 5 0.97 50.98 28.59
N ARG A 6 1.22 51.17 29.89
CA ARG A 6 1.15 50.09 30.89
C ARG A 6 -0.24 49.48 31.01
N ASN A 7 -1.28 50.30 31.04
CA ASN A 7 -2.66 49.81 31.10
C ASN A 7 -3.04 49.02 29.84
N CYS A 8 -2.66 49.53 28.65
CA CYS A 8 -2.83 48.80 27.39
C CYS A 8 -2.07 47.47 27.39
N PHE A 9 -0.83 47.44 27.90
CA PHE A 9 -0.06 46.22 28.03
C PHE A 9 -0.74 45.19 28.95
N SER A 10 -1.17 45.61 30.15
CA SER A 10 -1.88 44.72 31.09
C SER A 10 -3.16 44.14 30.50
N GLN A 11 -3.98 44.98 29.86
CA GLN A 11 -5.22 44.54 29.23
C GLN A 11 -4.99 43.54 28.10
N VAL A 12 -4.01 43.80 27.24
CA VAL A 12 -3.68 42.93 26.11
C VAL A 12 -3.02 41.62 26.58
N ALA A 13 -2.23 41.68 27.66
CA ALA A 13 -1.63 40.49 28.26
C ALA A 13 -2.67 39.54 28.88
N GLU A 14 -3.73 40.09 29.49
CA GLU A 14 -4.87 39.32 29.99
C GLU A 14 -5.67 38.66 28.85
N GLU A 15 -5.90 39.39 27.75
CA GLU A 15 -6.65 38.86 26.60
C GLU A 15 -5.90 37.75 25.85
N LEU A 16 -4.58 37.88 25.69
CA LEU A 16 -3.78 36.96 24.88
C LEU A 16 -3.47 35.63 25.57
N ASN A 17 -3.81 35.46 26.86
CA ASN A 17 -3.56 34.24 27.66
C ASN A 17 -2.21 33.61 27.26
N LEU A 18 -1.14 34.38 27.41
CA LEU A 18 0.16 34.11 26.82
C LEU A 18 0.63 32.69 27.14
N THR A 19 0.38 31.76 26.23
CA THR A 19 0.88 30.40 26.38
C THR A 19 2.36 30.41 26.01
N PRO A 20 3.22 29.84 26.85
CA PRO A 20 4.65 29.97 26.61
C PRO A 20 5.17 29.21 25.39
N SER A 21 4.45 28.19 24.91
CA SER A 21 4.78 27.46 23.68
C SER A 21 4.65 28.32 22.42
N MET A 22 3.96 29.46 22.50
CA MET A 22 3.72 30.38 21.39
C MET A 22 4.33 31.77 21.66
N LEU A 23 5.28 31.87 22.59
CA LEU A 23 5.77 33.15 23.11
C LEU A 23 6.24 34.11 22.01
N SER A 24 7.02 33.67 21.03
CA SER A 24 7.53 34.53 19.95
C SER A 24 6.41 35.04 19.02
N TYR A 25 5.46 34.16 18.66
CA TYR A 25 4.29 34.54 17.86
C TYR A 25 3.36 35.49 18.64
N ASN A 26 3.14 35.18 19.92
CA ASN A 26 2.34 35.98 20.82
C ASN A 26 3.00 37.32 21.14
N GLN A 27 4.33 37.43 21.15
CA GLN A 27 5.06 38.69 21.37
C GLN A 27 4.82 39.68 20.23
N GLN A 28 4.88 39.25 18.97
CA GLN A 28 4.59 40.12 17.83
C GLN A 28 3.14 40.63 17.87
N LYS A 29 2.21 39.73 18.19
CA LYS A 29 0.78 40.05 18.32
C LYS A 29 0.49 40.97 19.52
N LEU A 30 1.18 40.75 20.64
CA LEU A 30 1.15 41.59 21.83
C LEU A 30 1.61 43.01 21.50
N VAL A 31 2.78 43.14 20.86
CA VAL A 31 3.32 44.43 20.41
C VAL A 31 2.33 45.17 19.52
N SER A 32 1.82 44.52 18.47
CA SER A 32 0.85 45.13 17.54
C SER A 32 -0.40 45.61 18.26
N ARG A 33 -1.00 44.80 19.15
CA ARG A 33 -2.20 45.19 19.88
C ARG A 33 -1.96 46.28 20.92
N VAL A 34 -0.79 46.30 21.56
CA VAL A 34 -0.40 47.37 22.48
C VAL A 34 -0.21 48.68 21.73
N THR A 35 0.39 48.64 20.53
CA THR A 35 0.51 49.80 19.63
C THR A 35 -0.87 50.33 19.24
N ASP A 36 -1.78 49.45 18.79
CA ASP A 36 -3.15 49.83 18.42
C ASP A 36 -3.93 50.46 19.58
N CYS A 37 -3.85 49.85 20.76
CA CYS A 37 -4.49 50.37 21.98
C CYS A 37 -3.93 51.76 22.33
N THR A 38 -2.61 51.93 22.24
CA THR A 38 -1.94 53.20 22.58
C THR A 38 -2.28 54.28 21.56
N GLN A 39 -2.33 53.97 20.27
CA GLN A 39 -2.69 54.90 19.21
C GLN A 39 -4.14 55.39 19.33
N LYS A 40 -5.07 54.49 19.67
CA LYS A 40 -6.48 54.85 19.94
C LYS A 40 -6.62 55.74 21.18
N ARG A 41 -5.82 55.50 22.21
CA ARG A 41 -5.85 56.25 23.48
C ARG A 41 -5.27 57.67 23.35
N PHE A 42 -4.30 57.86 22.45
CA PHE A 42 -3.60 59.14 22.25
C PHE A 42 -3.67 59.60 20.78
N PRO A 43 -4.81 60.16 20.33
CA PRO A 43 -5.01 60.52 18.91
C PRO A 43 -4.11 61.66 18.43
N THR A 44 -3.60 62.50 19.34
CA THR A 44 -2.73 63.65 19.02
C THR A 44 -1.25 63.25 18.87
N ILE A 45 -0.88 62.00 19.19
CA ILE A 45 0.50 61.52 19.14
C ILE A 45 0.58 60.33 18.19
N ILE A 46 1.57 60.32 17.30
CA ILE A 46 1.84 59.21 16.39
C ILE A 46 2.80 58.24 17.09
N VAL A 47 2.37 57.00 17.31
CA VAL A 47 3.22 55.92 17.82
C VAL A 47 3.94 55.26 16.63
N GLN A 48 5.26 55.43 16.54
CA GLN A 48 6.06 54.89 15.41
C GLN A 48 6.46 53.43 15.60
N ASP A 49 7.03 53.09 16.76
CA ASP A 49 7.44 51.72 17.06
C ASP A 49 7.31 51.46 18.57
N VAL A 50 6.83 50.27 18.93
CA VAL A 50 6.75 49.78 20.30
C VAL A 50 7.51 48.47 20.33
N SER A 51 8.69 48.46 20.93
CA SER A 51 9.51 47.26 21.07
C SER A 51 9.65 46.88 22.55
N LEU A 52 9.70 45.58 22.83
CA LEU A 52 10.06 45.10 24.16
C LEU A 52 11.59 45.22 24.31
N LEU A 53 12.03 46.10 25.20
CA LEU A 53 13.45 46.27 25.55
C LEU A 53 14.06 45.04 26.23
N SER A 54 13.23 44.13 26.73
CA SER A 54 13.70 42.89 27.37
C SER A 54 12.82 41.72 26.95
N PRO A 55 13.41 40.57 26.59
CA PRO A 55 12.64 39.37 26.34
C PRO A 55 11.93 38.96 27.62
N LEU A 56 10.70 38.45 27.47
CA LEU A 56 9.94 37.90 28.58
C LEU A 56 10.74 36.74 29.20
N ARG A 57 11.22 36.93 30.43
CA ARG A 57 11.93 35.90 31.19
C ARG A 57 10.88 35.01 31.85
N LEU A 58 10.81 33.76 31.43
CA LEU A 58 10.04 32.75 32.16
C LEU A 58 10.91 32.16 33.29
N PRO A 59 10.33 31.86 34.46
CA PRO A 59 10.99 31.03 35.46
C PRO A 59 11.39 29.67 34.87
N GLU A 60 12.53 29.14 35.28
CA GLU A 60 13.10 27.90 34.73
C GLU A 60 12.13 26.71 34.83
N GLU A 61 11.43 26.58 35.95
CA GLU A 61 10.42 25.54 36.17
C GLU A 61 9.30 25.59 35.12
N ILE A 62 8.83 26.80 34.78
CA ILE A 62 7.81 26.97 33.75
C ILE A 62 8.38 26.59 32.38
N GLN A 63 9.60 27.04 32.06
CA GLN A 63 10.31 26.69 30.81
C GLN A 63 10.40 25.18 30.61
N LYS A 64 10.77 24.46 31.66
CA LYS A 64 10.86 22.99 31.65
C LYS A 64 9.52 22.33 31.37
N ARG A 65 8.47 22.74 32.09
CA ARG A 65 7.10 22.21 31.91
C ARG A 65 6.57 22.40 30.49
N ILE A 66 6.90 23.52 29.86
CA ILE A 66 6.51 23.80 28.47
C ILE A 66 7.25 22.87 27.51
N ASN A 67 8.56 22.73 27.70
CA ASN A 67 9.37 21.86 26.85
C ASN A 67 8.87 20.41 26.95
N GLU A 68 8.55 19.94 28.16
CA GLU A 68 7.94 18.63 28.40
C GLU A 68 6.58 18.49 27.71
N GLN A 69 5.70 19.49 27.86
CA GLN A 69 4.39 19.48 27.22
C GLN A 69 4.50 19.48 25.70
N PHE A 70 5.41 20.27 25.14
CA PHE A 70 5.65 20.35 23.71
C PHE A 70 6.24 19.06 23.16
N ALA A 71 7.20 18.46 23.86
CA ALA A 71 7.76 17.15 23.53
C ALA A 71 6.67 16.07 23.57
N ALA A 72 5.82 16.07 24.59
CA ALA A 72 4.70 15.14 24.70
C ALA A 72 3.67 15.33 23.58
N GLN A 73 3.35 16.58 23.20
CA GLN A 73 2.47 16.86 22.07
C GLN A 73 3.07 16.40 20.74
N GLN A 74 4.36 16.65 20.50
CA GLN A 74 5.04 16.16 19.29
C GLN A 74 5.10 14.63 19.24
N ALA A 75 5.36 13.99 20.37
CA ALA A 75 5.34 12.53 20.47
C ALA A 75 3.95 11.97 20.17
N ALA A 76 2.89 12.60 20.71
CA ALA A 76 1.51 12.22 20.42
C ALA A 76 1.13 12.44 18.94
N GLN A 77 1.52 13.57 18.35
CA GLN A 77 1.30 13.84 16.93
C GLN A 77 2.02 12.83 16.04
N THR A 78 3.26 12.50 16.36
CA THR A 78 4.04 11.48 15.65
C THR A 78 3.39 10.11 15.77
N ALA A 79 2.96 9.73 16.97
CA ALA A 79 2.28 8.45 17.21
C ALA A 79 0.96 8.35 16.44
N GLU A 80 0.18 9.43 16.40
CA GLU A 80 -1.06 9.52 15.61
C GLU A 80 -0.79 9.39 14.11
N ALA A 81 0.24 10.08 13.60
CA ALA A 81 0.64 9.99 12.20
C ALA A 81 1.06 8.56 11.83
N ASN A 82 1.89 7.93 12.67
CA ASN A 82 2.30 6.54 12.50
C ASN A 82 1.10 5.58 12.53
N ARG A 83 0.16 5.78 13.46
CA ARG A 83 -1.06 4.95 13.55
C ARG A 83 -1.87 5.04 12.25
N ARG A 84 -2.09 6.26 11.74
CA ARG A 84 -2.80 6.47 10.47
C ARG A 84 -2.09 5.83 9.29
N GLN A 85 -0.76 5.89 9.26
CA GLN A 85 0.02 5.23 8.21
C GLN A 85 -0.18 3.71 8.25
N VAL A 86 -0.05 3.08 9.43
CA VAL A 86 -0.25 1.64 9.60
C VAL A 86 -1.68 1.22 9.24
N GLU A 87 -2.68 1.99 9.66
CA GLU A 87 -4.09 1.76 9.30
C GLU A 87 -4.31 1.83 7.78
N ALA A 88 -3.72 2.84 7.11
CA ALA A 88 -3.81 2.99 5.67
C ALA A 88 -3.11 1.85 4.91
N GLU A 89 -1.92 1.44 5.35
CA GLU A 89 -1.18 0.30 4.78
C GLU A 89 -1.94 -1.02 4.95
N ALA A 90 -2.53 -1.25 6.14
CA ALA A 90 -3.36 -2.43 6.39
C ALA A 90 -4.61 -2.44 5.49
N ALA A 91 -5.30 -1.30 5.36
CA ALA A 91 -6.46 -1.17 4.49
C ALA A 91 -6.10 -1.41 3.01
N ALA A 92 -4.95 -0.88 2.55
CA ALA A 92 -4.45 -1.12 1.21
C ALA A 92 -4.14 -2.60 0.95
N ASN A 93 -3.50 -3.29 1.91
CA ASN A 93 -3.22 -4.72 1.82
C ASN A 93 -4.50 -5.56 1.73
N VAL A 94 -5.51 -5.24 2.54
CA VAL A 94 -6.81 -5.92 2.48
C VAL A 94 -7.49 -5.68 1.13
N ALA A 95 -7.47 -4.44 0.62
CA ALA A 95 -8.04 -4.12 -0.69
C ALA A 95 -7.33 -4.86 -1.82
N LYS A 96 -5.99 -4.92 -1.79
CA LYS A 96 -5.18 -5.68 -2.75
C LYS A 96 -5.51 -7.17 -2.73
N ALA A 97 -5.52 -7.80 -1.55
CA ALA A 97 -5.85 -9.21 -1.40
C ALA A 97 -7.28 -9.53 -1.89
N LYS A 98 -8.25 -8.65 -1.60
CA LYS A 98 -9.61 -8.78 -2.13
C LYS A 98 -9.66 -8.66 -3.65
N GLY A 99 -8.91 -7.71 -4.22
CA GLY A 99 -8.79 -7.54 -5.67
C GLY A 99 -8.21 -8.77 -6.34
N GLU A 100 -7.11 -9.31 -5.80
CA GLU A 100 -6.46 -10.54 -6.31
C GLU A 100 -7.38 -11.77 -6.22
N ALA A 101 -8.10 -11.92 -5.10
CA ALA A 101 -9.09 -12.98 -4.93
C ALA A 101 -10.23 -12.85 -5.96
N GLN A 102 -10.74 -11.64 -6.17
CA GLN A 102 -11.80 -11.39 -7.15
C GLN A 102 -11.33 -11.70 -8.58
N VAL A 103 -10.12 -11.28 -8.95
CA VAL A 103 -9.52 -11.62 -10.26
C VAL A 103 -9.39 -13.13 -10.44
N THR A 104 -8.98 -13.85 -9.40
CA THR A 104 -8.83 -15.30 -9.45
C THR A 104 -10.18 -15.99 -9.64
N ILE A 105 -11.21 -15.57 -8.90
CA ILE A 105 -12.57 -16.09 -9.04
C ILE A 105 -13.12 -15.82 -10.44
N GLU A 106 -12.94 -14.60 -10.95
CA GLU A 106 -13.44 -14.23 -12.27
C GLU A 106 -12.75 -15.02 -13.39
N LYS A 107 -11.44 -15.22 -13.28
CA LYS A 107 -10.69 -16.09 -14.21
C LYS A 107 -11.20 -17.53 -14.19
N ALA A 108 -11.36 -18.11 -13.00
CA ALA A 108 -11.86 -19.48 -12.86
C ALA A 108 -13.29 -19.63 -13.42
N ARG A 109 -14.15 -18.62 -13.22
CA ARG A 109 -15.50 -18.58 -13.82
C ARG A 109 -15.44 -18.48 -15.34
N ALA A 110 -14.61 -17.61 -15.88
CA ALA A 110 -14.44 -17.45 -17.32
C ALA A 110 -13.91 -18.74 -17.98
N GLU A 111 -12.94 -19.41 -17.36
CA GLU A 111 -12.42 -20.70 -17.83
C GLU A 111 -13.49 -21.81 -17.76
N ALA A 112 -14.26 -21.88 -16.67
CA ALA A 112 -15.35 -22.84 -16.53
C ALA A 112 -16.42 -22.64 -17.62
N GLU A 113 -16.81 -21.39 -17.90
CA GLU A 113 -17.79 -21.09 -18.95
C GLU A 113 -17.24 -21.37 -20.34
N ALA A 114 -15.98 -21.03 -20.61
CA ALA A 114 -15.33 -21.37 -21.87
C ALA A 114 -15.27 -22.89 -22.10
N ASN A 115 -14.97 -23.67 -21.07
CA ASN A 115 -14.96 -25.13 -21.14
C ASN A 115 -16.37 -25.69 -21.35
N ARG A 116 -17.38 -25.12 -20.69
CA ARG A 116 -18.79 -25.49 -20.89
C ARG A 116 -19.22 -25.22 -22.34
N LEU A 117 -18.92 -24.04 -22.89
CA LEU A 117 -19.24 -23.69 -24.28
C LEU A 117 -18.55 -24.62 -25.28
N LYS A 118 -17.26 -24.92 -25.07
CA LYS A 118 -16.53 -25.90 -25.89
C LYS A 118 -17.16 -27.29 -25.81
N ALA A 119 -17.50 -27.76 -24.61
CA ALA A 119 -18.14 -29.06 -24.43
C ALA A 119 -19.51 -29.13 -25.12
N VAL A 120 -20.30 -28.05 -25.08
CA VAL A 120 -21.59 -27.97 -25.80
C VAL A 120 -21.39 -27.93 -27.32
N SER A 121 -20.31 -27.30 -27.81
CA SER A 121 -20.02 -27.25 -29.25
C SER A 121 -19.54 -28.58 -29.83
N ILE A 122 -18.97 -29.47 -29.00
CA ILE A 122 -18.56 -30.80 -29.43
C ILE A 122 -19.78 -31.72 -29.42
N THR A 123 -20.42 -31.84 -30.58
CA THR A 123 -21.53 -32.79 -30.76
C THR A 123 -20.97 -34.18 -31.09
N SER A 124 -21.59 -35.26 -30.59
CA SER A 124 -21.15 -36.65 -30.85
C SER A 124 -21.01 -36.97 -32.35
N GLN A 125 -21.90 -36.41 -33.17
CA GLN A 125 -21.89 -36.54 -34.63
C GLN A 125 -20.67 -35.87 -35.28
N LEU A 126 -20.19 -34.76 -34.71
CA LEU A 126 -19.01 -34.02 -35.17
C LEU A 126 -17.72 -34.79 -34.88
N LEU A 127 -17.62 -35.40 -33.68
CA LEU A 127 -16.50 -36.29 -33.33
C LEU A 127 -16.46 -37.55 -34.20
N GLU A 128 -17.62 -38.10 -34.56
CA GLU A 128 -17.71 -39.27 -35.42
C GLU A 128 -17.29 -38.94 -36.86
N LEU A 129 -17.71 -37.78 -37.38
CA LEU A 129 -17.24 -37.24 -38.65
C LEU A 129 -15.72 -37.05 -38.68
N GLU A 130 -15.15 -36.38 -37.67
CA GLU A 130 -13.70 -36.15 -37.56
C GLU A 130 -12.93 -37.49 -37.54
N LYS A 131 -13.41 -38.48 -36.79
CA LYS A 131 -12.80 -39.83 -36.76
C LYS A 131 -12.82 -40.49 -38.12
N LEU A 132 -13.94 -40.40 -38.84
CA LEU A 132 -14.07 -40.96 -40.19
C LEU A 132 -13.13 -40.27 -41.19
N GLU A 133 -12.94 -38.96 -41.08
CA GLU A 133 -11.99 -38.20 -41.91
C GLU A 133 -10.54 -38.57 -41.62
N VAL A 134 -10.15 -38.65 -40.35
CA VAL A 134 -8.80 -39.10 -39.97
C VAL A 134 -8.54 -40.54 -40.45
N GLU A 135 -9.51 -41.44 -40.35
CA GLU A 135 -9.36 -42.80 -40.85
C GLU A 135 -9.25 -42.83 -42.38
N ARG A 136 -10.02 -41.99 -43.10
CA ARG A 136 -9.89 -41.84 -44.56
C ARG A 136 -8.52 -41.33 -44.96
N GLU A 137 -8.01 -40.30 -44.29
CA GLU A 137 -6.66 -39.80 -44.53
C GLU A 137 -5.61 -40.87 -44.24
N ARG A 138 -5.80 -41.64 -43.17
CA ARG A 138 -4.90 -42.74 -42.82
C ARG A 138 -4.90 -43.82 -43.90
N ILE A 139 -6.06 -44.20 -44.42
CA ILE A 139 -6.19 -45.15 -45.54
C ILE A 139 -5.56 -44.59 -46.82
N GLN A 140 -5.75 -43.30 -47.12
CA GLN A 140 -5.17 -42.66 -48.32
C GLN A 140 -3.65 -42.52 -48.23
N LYS A 141 -3.11 -42.17 -47.05
CA LYS A 141 -1.67 -42.09 -46.77
C LYS A 141 -1.06 -43.47 -46.62
N TRP A 142 -1.86 -44.49 -46.30
CA TRP A 142 -1.42 -45.87 -46.22
C TRP A 142 -1.28 -46.46 -47.63
N ASN A 143 -0.03 -46.43 -48.08
CA ASN A 143 0.51 -47.02 -49.30
C ASN A 143 0.56 -48.58 -49.30
N GLY A 144 -0.31 -49.24 -48.52
CA GLY A 144 -0.51 -50.70 -48.58
C GLY A 144 0.66 -51.58 -48.12
N GLN A 145 1.75 -51.02 -47.60
CA GLN A 145 2.84 -51.83 -47.04
C GLN A 145 2.51 -52.26 -45.61
N GLN A 146 1.89 -53.43 -45.47
CA GLN A 146 1.96 -54.19 -44.22
C GLN A 146 3.41 -54.64 -44.05
N ALA A 147 4.16 -53.99 -43.17
CA ALA A 147 5.33 -54.62 -42.58
C ALA A 147 4.82 -55.77 -41.71
N ALA A 148 4.82 -56.99 -42.25
CA ALA A 148 4.63 -58.19 -41.45
C ALA A 148 5.64 -58.14 -40.30
N PRO A 149 5.23 -58.34 -39.02
CA PRO A 149 6.18 -58.36 -37.93
C PRO A 149 7.15 -59.53 -38.17
N VAL A 150 8.39 -59.23 -38.56
CA VAL A 150 9.48 -60.20 -38.55
C VAL A 150 9.77 -60.48 -37.07
N ILE A 151 9.16 -61.55 -36.54
CA ILE A 151 9.55 -62.11 -35.25
C ILE A 151 10.95 -62.70 -35.45
N GLN A 152 11.99 -61.95 -35.09
CA GLN A 152 13.32 -62.52 -34.90
C GLN A 152 13.30 -63.27 -33.57
N THR A 153 13.05 -64.58 -33.61
CA THR A 153 13.28 -65.46 -32.46
C THR A 153 14.78 -65.50 -32.14
N PRO A 154 15.21 -65.30 -30.88
CA PRO A 154 16.61 -65.44 -30.50
C PRO A 154 17.08 -66.88 -30.72
N ASN A 155 18.24 -67.04 -31.35
CA ASN A 155 18.82 -68.32 -31.70
C ASN A 155 19.31 -69.04 -30.42
N VAL A 156 18.53 -69.99 -29.90
CA VAL A 156 18.95 -70.88 -28.80
C VAL A 156 19.60 -72.12 -29.40
N GLN A 157 20.93 -72.20 -29.35
CA GLN A 157 21.69 -73.42 -29.65
C GLN A 157 21.65 -74.34 -28.42
N LEU A 158 20.76 -75.34 -28.46
CA LEU A 158 20.78 -76.49 -27.56
C LEU A 158 21.86 -77.46 -28.03
N GLY A 159 22.99 -77.48 -27.31
CA GLY A 159 24.09 -78.40 -27.56
C GLY A 159 23.65 -79.87 -27.40
N SER A 160 23.73 -80.63 -28.48
CA SER A 160 23.49 -82.07 -28.49
C SER A 160 24.75 -82.81 -28.02
N ASN A 161 24.77 -83.18 -26.74
CA ASN A 161 25.60 -84.30 -26.27
C ASN A 161 24.86 -85.62 -26.57
N LYS A 162 25.40 -86.42 -27.49
CA LYS A 162 25.17 -87.87 -27.47
C LYS A 162 26.50 -88.59 -27.67
N ILE A 163 26.80 -89.35 -26.64
CA ILE A 163 27.94 -90.21 -26.39
C ILE A 163 27.87 -91.38 -27.36
N GLU A 164 28.99 -91.64 -28.03
CA GLU A 164 29.24 -92.82 -28.86
C GLU A 164 29.72 -93.95 -27.96
N SER A 165 29.00 -95.08 -27.97
CA SER A 165 29.36 -96.28 -27.22
C SER A 165 29.21 -97.51 -28.11
N GLN A 166 30.32 -98.17 -28.45
CA GLN A 166 30.43 -99.58 -28.79
C GLN A 166 31.87 -100.06 -28.54
N PRO A 167 32.12 -101.37 -28.34
CA PRO A 167 31.18 -102.47 -28.11
C PRO A 167 31.11 -102.92 -26.62
#